data_AF-A0AAN8JA67-F1
#
_entry.id   AF-A0AAN8JA67-F1
#
_cell.length_a   1.000
_cell.length_b   1.000
_cell.length_c   1.000
_cell.angle_alpha   90.00
_cell.angle_beta   90.00
_cell.angle_gamma   90.00
#
_symmetry.space_group_name_H-M   'P 1'
#
loop_
_entity.id
_entity.type
_entity.pdbx_description
1 polymer ?
#
loop_
_entity_poly.entity_id
_entity_poly.type
_entity_poly.pdbx_seq_one_letter_code
_entity_poly.pdbx_strand_id
1 'polypeptide(L)'
;MSSIVDRLNNRNRSKSIEPGISDNLSKNYGCVQWSLDNEDEEHCQEMKDWMKKEHIKSKTNSCSSTISEYMLATYGLQRKMINDGATIEQIQEEFPHLFVKRYLIEHFNKLTAAELENYVNEKKKLSILYFLRRERSPTVKKELAEMDAYVKESYNHFKLIGFIKVVMAYCKEESPLEFYQLT
;
A
#
# COMPACT_ATOMS: atom_id res chain seq x y z
N MET A 1 39.33 -7.92 51.41
CA MET A 1 39.98 -7.40 50.18
C MET A 1 39.44 -8.19 49.01
N SER A 2 39.06 -7.46 47.95
CA SER A 2 38.20 -7.77 46.81
C SER A 2 38.04 -9.23 46.36
N SER A 3 36.78 -9.68 46.37
CA SER A 3 36.29 -10.86 45.68
C SER A 3 36.26 -10.62 44.17
N ILE A 4 36.45 -11.70 43.42
CA ILE A 4 36.68 -11.84 41.96
C ILE A 4 35.49 -11.38 41.09
N VAL A 5 34.49 -10.69 41.67
CA VAL A 5 33.26 -10.25 41.01
C VAL A 5 33.37 -8.86 40.36
N ASP A 6 34.43 -8.08 40.65
CA ASP A 6 34.59 -6.70 40.15
C ASP A 6 35.45 -6.55 38.88
N ARG A 7 35.79 -7.65 38.17
CA ARG A 7 36.66 -7.62 36.97
C ARG A 7 36.03 -8.14 35.67
N LEU A 8 34.71 -8.05 35.53
CA LEU A 8 34.04 -8.33 34.24
C LEU A 8 33.07 -7.23 33.81
N ASN A 9 33.26 -6.01 34.31
CA ASN A 9 32.38 -4.88 34.03
C ASN A 9 33.07 -3.80 33.19
N ASN A 10 33.64 -4.17 32.03
CA ASN A 10 33.79 -3.26 30.89
C ASN A 10 34.36 -3.98 29.66
N ARG A 11 33.93 -3.53 28.47
CA ARG A 11 34.32 -3.99 27.12
C ARG A 11 33.48 -5.15 26.56
N ASN A 12 32.22 -4.86 26.34
CA ASN A 12 31.64 -4.91 24.98
C ASN A 12 30.39 -4.01 24.98
N ARG A 13 30.65 -2.70 25.04
CA ARG A 13 29.67 -1.66 24.77
C ARG A 13 29.41 -1.75 23.27
N SER A 14 28.37 -2.50 22.90
CA SER A 14 27.77 -2.49 21.57
C SER A 14 27.73 -1.04 21.10
N LYS A 15 28.31 -0.75 19.94
CA LYS A 15 28.10 0.54 19.28
C LYS A 15 26.60 0.69 19.09
N SER A 16 25.98 1.48 19.95
CA SER A 16 24.65 2.03 19.71
C SER A 16 24.78 2.83 18.43
N ILE A 17 24.34 2.25 17.32
CA ILE A 17 23.97 3.03 16.14
C ILE A 17 22.70 3.73 16.61
N GLU A 18 22.81 5.00 16.98
CA GLU A 18 21.64 5.87 17.11
C GLU A 18 21.03 6.00 15.72
N PRO A 19 19.79 5.55 15.48
CA PRO A 19 19.01 6.20 14.45
C PRO A 19 18.48 7.48 15.09
N GLY A 20 18.87 8.63 14.55
CA GLY A 20 18.14 9.87 14.73
C GLY A 20 16.72 9.67 14.20
N ILE A 21 15.86 9.09 15.04
CA ILE A 21 14.42 9.07 14.84
C ILE A 21 13.99 10.50 15.19
N SER A 22 14.01 11.37 14.17
CA SER A 22 13.49 12.73 14.32
C SER A 22 12.06 12.63 14.85
N ASP A 23 11.70 13.53 15.76
CA ASP A 23 10.39 13.66 16.44
C ASP A 23 9.17 13.79 15.49
N ASN A 24 9.37 13.74 14.17
CA ASN A 24 8.34 13.74 13.15
C ASN A 24 7.63 12.38 12.95
N LEU A 25 8.11 11.30 13.58
CA LEU A 25 7.47 9.98 13.47
C LEU A 25 6.05 9.95 14.08
N SER A 26 5.71 10.90 14.97
CA SER A 26 4.41 10.91 15.67
C SER A 26 3.24 11.43 14.82
N LYS A 27 3.49 11.96 13.62
CA LYS A 27 2.43 12.53 12.75
C LYS A 27 2.00 11.63 11.59
N ASN A 28 2.74 10.56 11.29
CA ASN A 28 2.48 9.71 10.14
C ASN A 28 2.16 8.29 10.63
N TYR A 29 0.95 7.80 10.35
CA TYR A 29 0.41 6.48 10.75
C TYR A 29 1.28 5.29 10.27
N GLY A 30 2.47 5.10 10.83
CA GLY A 30 3.44 4.09 10.40
C GLY A 30 4.02 4.30 8.99
N CYS A 31 3.79 5.46 8.37
CA CYS A 31 4.30 5.78 7.04
C CYS A 31 5.66 6.48 7.16
N VAL A 32 6.70 5.86 6.61
CA VAL A 32 8.08 6.37 6.67
C VAL A 32 8.35 7.47 5.64
N GLN A 33 7.58 7.50 4.55
CA GLN A 33 7.81 8.38 3.41
C GLN A 33 6.51 9.05 2.94
N TRP A 34 5.82 9.71 3.89
CA TRP A 34 4.48 10.30 3.69
C TRP A 34 4.42 11.43 2.66
N SER A 35 5.45 12.28 2.61
CA SER A 35 5.61 13.38 1.65
C SER A 35 7.07 13.54 1.26
N LEU A 36 7.35 13.64 -0.03
CA LEU A 36 8.67 13.97 -0.57
C LEU A 36 8.52 15.16 -1.50
N ASP A 37 9.51 16.05 -1.45
CA ASP A 37 9.73 17.01 -2.51
C ASP A 37 10.37 16.28 -3.70
N ASN A 38 9.92 16.57 -4.92
CA ASN A 38 10.59 16.09 -6.11
C ASN A 38 11.79 17.01 -6.36
N GLU A 39 12.97 16.42 -6.63
CA GLU A 39 14.18 17.20 -6.94
C GLU A 39 14.08 17.92 -8.29
N ASP A 40 13.34 17.35 -9.25
CA ASP A 40 13.08 17.89 -10.58
C ASP A 40 11.63 17.58 -11.02
N GLU A 41 10.74 18.56 -10.86
CA GLU A 41 9.31 18.41 -11.14
C GLU A 41 9.02 18.26 -12.65
N GLU A 42 9.82 18.90 -13.51
CA GLU A 42 9.66 18.85 -14.97
C GLU A 42 10.00 17.44 -15.48
N HIS A 43 11.13 16.89 -15.06
CA HIS A 43 11.52 15.54 -15.44
C HIS A 43 10.55 14.46 -14.92
N CYS A 44 10.03 14.65 -13.70
CA CYS A 44 9.00 13.76 -13.16
C CYS A 44 7.70 13.83 -13.97
N GLN A 45 7.33 15.01 -14.48
CA GLN A 45 6.15 15.20 -15.32
C GLN A 45 6.30 14.47 -16.67
N GLU A 46 7.47 14.53 -17.30
CA GLU A 46 7.77 13.78 -18.53
C GLU A 46 7.64 12.27 -18.33
N MET A 47 8.19 11.74 -17.24
CA MET A 47 8.09 10.32 -16.88
C MET A 47 6.64 9.88 -16.63
N LYS A 48 5.85 10.72 -15.95
CA LYS A 48 4.41 10.48 -15.74
C LYS A 48 3.68 10.40 -17.08
N ASP A 49 3.88 11.36 -17.97
CA ASP A 49 3.19 11.41 -19.25
C ASP A 49 3.59 10.25 -20.17
N TRP A 50 4.85 9.81 -20.10
CA TRP A 50 5.30 8.61 -20.77
C TRP A 50 4.58 7.36 -20.24
N MET A 51 4.50 7.19 -18.92
CA MET A 51 3.79 6.06 -18.31
C MET A 51 2.30 6.05 -18.70
N LYS A 52 1.62 7.20 -18.66
CA LYS A 52 0.22 7.31 -19.10
C LYS A 52 0.05 6.82 -20.55
N LYS A 53 0.93 7.26 -21.45
CA LYS A 53 0.90 6.84 -22.87
C LYS A 53 1.14 5.33 -23.02
N GLU A 54 2.10 4.77 -22.29
CA GLU A 54 2.36 3.32 -22.35
C GLU A 54 1.20 2.50 -21.82
N HIS A 55 0.53 2.95 -20.76
CA HIS A 55 -0.67 2.28 -20.25
C HIS A 55 -1.79 2.22 -21.29
N ILE A 56 -1.97 3.28 -22.09
CA ILE A 56 -2.98 3.33 -23.17
C ILE A 56 -2.60 2.37 -24.32
N LYS A 57 -1.31 2.29 -24.66
CA LYS A 57 -0.82 1.40 -25.73
C LYS A 57 -0.88 -0.07 -25.33
N SER A 58 -0.50 -0.40 -24.09
CA SER A 58 -0.58 -1.75 -23.58
C SER A 58 -2.00 -2.02 -23.09
N LYS A 59 -2.84 -2.63 -23.93
CA LYS A 59 -4.17 -3.15 -23.51
C LYS A 59 -4.10 -4.24 -22.41
N THR A 60 -2.90 -4.59 -21.95
CA THR A 60 -2.61 -5.63 -20.97
C THR A 60 -1.62 -5.06 -19.95
N ASN A 61 -1.73 -5.51 -18.70
CA ASN A 61 -0.86 -5.17 -17.56
C ASN A 61 0.62 -5.50 -17.83
N SER A 62 1.28 -4.72 -18.69
CA SER A 62 2.65 -4.95 -19.10
C SER A 62 3.57 -4.62 -17.93
N CYS A 63 4.32 -5.64 -17.54
CA CYS A 63 5.20 -5.59 -16.40
C CYS A 63 6.59 -5.16 -16.90
N SER A 64 6.93 -3.88 -16.78
CA SER A 64 8.19 -3.32 -17.28
C SER A 64 9.04 -2.79 -16.14
N SER A 65 10.34 -3.07 -16.18
CA SER A 65 11.32 -2.47 -15.24
C SER A 65 11.31 -0.94 -15.37
N THR A 66 11.15 -0.41 -16.58
CA THR A 66 11.06 1.03 -16.83
C THR A 66 9.86 1.66 -16.14
N ILE A 67 8.70 0.99 -16.11
CA ILE A 67 7.53 1.48 -15.37
C ILE A 67 7.85 1.51 -13.87
N SER A 68 8.55 0.50 -13.34
CA SER A 68 8.93 0.45 -11.92
C SER A 68 9.86 1.62 -11.55
N GLU A 69 10.83 1.91 -12.42
CA GLU A 69 11.76 3.05 -12.27
C GLU A 69 11.02 4.39 -12.31
N TYR A 70 10.09 4.57 -13.25
CA TYR A 70 9.34 5.82 -13.39
C TYR A 70 8.31 5.99 -12.28
N MET A 71 7.71 4.90 -11.79
CA MET A 71 6.87 4.90 -10.58
C MET A 71 7.68 5.34 -9.35
N LEU A 72 8.95 4.95 -9.25
CA LEU A 72 9.83 5.36 -8.17
C LEU A 72 10.23 6.84 -8.26
N ALA A 73 10.57 7.29 -9.46
CA ALA A 73 10.97 8.66 -9.75
C ALA A 73 9.82 9.65 -9.51
N THR A 74 8.60 9.29 -9.95
CA THR A 74 7.39 10.13 -9.80
C THR A 74 6.68 9.93 -8.46
N TYR A 75 7.28 9.22 -7.50
CA TYR A 75 6.64 8.90 -6.22
C TYR A 75 6.19 10.14 -5.44
N GLY A 76 6.98 11.22 -5.46
CA GLY A 76 6.59 12.47 -4.79
C GLY A 76 5.35 13.10 -5.40
N LEU A 77 5.23 13.11 -6.75
CA LEU A 77 4.01 13.56 -7.44
C LEU A 77 2.78 12.70 -7.09
N GLN A 78 2.94 11.38 -7.04
CA GLN A 78 1.87 10.46 -6.65
C GLN A 78 1.37 10.77 -5.24
N ARG A 79 2.29 10.92 -4.28
CA ARG A 79 1.95 11.23 -2.88
C ARG A 79 1.34 12.61 -2.73
N LYS A 80 1.85 13.63 -3.42
CA LYS A 80 1.28 14.98 -3.46
C LYS A 80 -0.19 14.92 -3.90
N MET A 81 -0.46 14.30 -5.04
CA MET A 81 -1.82 14.16 -5.56
C MET A 81 -2.76 13.39 -4.61
N ILE A 82 -2.30 12.28 -4.02
CA ILE A 82 -3.09 11.49 -3.06
C ILE A 82 -3.36 12.28 -1.77
N ASN A 83 -2.34 12.96 -1.24
CA ASN A 83 -2.44 13.69 0.02
C ASN A 83 -3.27 14.97 -0.12
N ASP A 84 -3.26 15.60 -1.31
CA ASP A 84 -4.04 16.80 -1.62
C ASP A 84 -5.53 16.51 -1.83
N GLY A 85 -5.94 15.24 -1.72
CA GLY A 85 -7.35 14.83 -1.75
C GLY A 85 -7.92 14.66 -3.16
N ALA A 86 -7.08 14.36 -4.15
CA ALA A 86 -7.57 13.98 -5.48
C ALA A 86 -8.52 12.78 -5.40
N THR A 87 -9.53 12.75 -6.27
CA THR A 87 -10.45 11.62 -6.34
C THR A 87 -9.77 10.38 -6.91
N ILE A 88 -10.35 9.20 -6.69
CA ILE A 88 -9.80 7.95 -7.23
C ILE A 88 -9.74 7.98 -8.75
N GLU A 89 -10.75 8.55 -9.40
CA GLU A 89 -10.81 8.67 -10.86
C GLU A 89 -9.67 9.56 -11.37
N GLN A 90 -9.40 10.68 -10.69
CA GLN A 90 -8.28 11.56 -11.03
C GLN A 90 -6.94 10.84 -10.86
N ILE A 91 -6.76 10.12 -9.75
CA ILE A 91 -5.52 9.36 -9.50
C ILE A 91 -5.35 8.24 -10.54
N GLN A 92 -6.43 7.58 -10.93
CA GLN A 92 -6.41 6.53 -11.96
C GLN A 92 -6.09 7.09 -13.34
N GLU A 93 -6.61 8.28 -13.67
CA GLU A 93 -6.29 8.96 -14.92
C GLU A 93 -4.82 9.39 -14.97
N GLU A 94 -4.29 9.98 -13.90
CA GLU A 94 -2.92 10.50 -13.85
C GLU A 94 -1.86 9.41 -13.60
N PHE A 95 -2.19 8.41 -12.80
CA PHE A 95 -1.29 7.33 -12.38
C PHE A 95 -1.97 5.96 -12.49
N PRO A 96 -2.35 5.50 -13.70
CA PRO A 96 -3.09 4.25 -13.87
C PRO A 96 -2.35 3.03 -13.33
N HIS A 97 -1.01 3.06 -13.33
CA HIS A 97 -0.17 1.99 -12.81
C HIS A 97 -0.31 1.78 -11.30
N LEU A 98 -0.77 2.77 -10.51
CA LEU A 98 -1.11 2.58 -9.09
C LEU A 98 -2.23 1.54 -8.89
N PHE A 99 -3.03 1.27 -9.92
CA PHE A 99 -4.11 0.29 -9.88
C PHE A 99 -3.69 -1.09 -10.40
N VAL A 100 -2.42 -1.25 -10.80
CA VAL A 100 -1.84 -2.54 -11.15
C VAL A 100 -1.18 -3.14 -9.91
N LYS A 101 -1.58 -4.38 -9.56
CA LYS A 101 -1.19 -5.06 -8.31
C LYS A 101 0.30 -4.93 -7.96
N ARG A 102 1.20 -5.16 -8.94
CA ARG A 102 2.65 -5.10 -8.70
C ARG A 102 3.09 -3.72 -8.22
N TYR A 103 2.76 -2.68 -8.97
CA TYR A 103 3.21 -1.32 -8.67
C TYR A 103 2.50 -0.76 -7.43
N LEU A 104 1.25 -1.19 -7.14
CA LEU A 104 0.59 -0.88 -5.88
C LEU A 104 1.35 -1.43 -4.67
N ILE A 105 1.83 -2.68 -4.77
CA ILE A 105 2.63 -3.31 -3.70
C ILE A 105 3.97 -2.57 -3.55
N GLU A 106 4.65 -2.27 -4.66
CA GLU A 106 5.91 -1.51 -4.63
C GLU A 106 5.71 -0.13 -3.98
N HIS A 107 4.64 0.59 -4.35
CA HIS A 107 4.27 1.87 -3.77
C HIS A 107 3.96 1.76 -2.25
N PHE A 108 3.20 0.73 -1.83
CA PHE A 108 2.92 0.46 -0.43
C PHE A 108 4.20 0.18 0.38
N ASN A 109 5.07 -0.68 -0.16
CA ASN A 109 6.32 -1.06 0.50
C ASN A 109 7.21 0.17 0.69
N LYS A 110 7.26 1.07 -0.31
CA LYS A 110 7.97 2.35 -0.19
C LYS A 110 7.34 3.26 0.87
N LEU A 111 6.01 3.35 0.92
CA LEU A 111 5.30 4.19 1.89
C LEU A 111 5.54 3.75 3.35
N THR A 112 5.63 2.44 3.58
CA THR A 112 5.63 1.85 4.92
C THR A 112 6.99 1.27 5.36
N ALA A 113 7.97 1.18 4.46
CA ALA A 113 9.21 0.40 4.62
C ALA A 113 8.95 -1.06 5.05
N ALA A 114 7.80 -1.59 4.64
CA ALA A 114 7.27 -2.82 5.14
C ALA A 114 6.68 -3.63 3.98
N GLU A 115 7.08 -4.90 3.85
CA GLU A 115 6.52 -5.75 2.81
C GLU A 115 5.08 -6.10 3.17
N LEU A 116 4.12 -5.70 2.32
CA LEU A 116 2.69 -5.95 2.54
C LEU A 116 2.39 -7.42 2.90
N GLU A 117 3.14 -8.36 2.33
CA GLU A 117 3.01 -9.79 2.55
C GLU A 117 3.29 -10.19 4.02
N ASN A 118 4.15 -9.45 4.73
CA ASN A 118 4.43 -9.67 6.15
C ASN A 118 3.28 -9.21 7.06
N TYR A 119 2.48 -8.23 6.60
CA TYR A 119 1.33 -7.70 7.33
C TYR A 119 0.08 -8.51 7.08
N VAL A 120 -0.11 -9.01 5.87
CA VAL A 120 -1.32 -9.69 5.42
C VAL A 120 -0.97 -11.10 4.92
N ASN A 121 -0.48 -11.94 5.83
CA ASN A 121 -0.32 -13.37 5.55
C ASN A 121 -1.69 -14.09 5.58
N GLU A 122 -1.78 -15.26 4.97
CA GLU A 122 -3.04 -16.02 4.87
C GLU A 122 -3.72 -16.25 6.22
N LYS A 123 -2.94 -16.49 7.28
CA LYS A 123 -3.48 -16.68 8.64
C LYS A 123 -4.15 -15.41 9.17
N LYS A 124 -3.54 -14.24 8.96
CA LYS A 124 -4.10 -12.94 9.33
C LYS A 124 -5.31 -12.59 8.47
N LYS A 125 -5.27 -12.85 7.16
CA LYS A 125 -6.44 -12.72 6.26
C LYS A 125 -7.63 -13.52 6.77
N LEU A 126 -7.42 -14.80 7.07
CA LEU A 126 -8.45 -15.68 7.62
C LEU A 126 -8.97 -15.20 8.98
N SER A 127 -8.09 -14.68 9.83
CA SER A 127 -8.46 -14.13 11.14
C SER A 127 -9.34 -12.89 11.02
N ILE A 128 -8.98 -11.96 10.12
CA ILE A 128 -9.77 -10.76 9.80
C ILE A 128 -11.13 -11.17 9.21
N LEU A 129 -11.14 -12.10 8.24
CA LEU A 129 -12.38 -12.62 7.66
C LEU A 129 -13.27 -13.31 8.71
N TYR A 130 -12.68 -14.09 9.62
CA TYR A 130 -13.44 -14.73 10.70
C TYR A 130 -14.06 -13.70 11.65
N PHE A 131 -13.30 -12.65 11.99
CA PHE A 131 -13.81 -11.53 12.77
C PHE A 131 -14.98 -10.83 12.04
N LEU A 132 -14.78 -10.47 10.77
CA LEU A 132 -15.79 -9.79 9.94
C LEU A 132 -17.05 -10.64 9.75
N ARG A 133 -16.92 -11.97 9.60
CA ARG A 133 -18.09 -12.88 9.51
C ARG A 133 -18.94 -12.94 10.78
N ARG A 134 -18.38 -12.52 11.92
CA ARG A 134 -19.12 -12.42 13.20
C ARG A 134 -19.77 -11.05 13.38
N GLU A 135 -19.47 -10.09 12.52
CA GLU A 135 -20.07 -8.77 12.54
C GLU A 135 -21.57 -8.85 12.24
N ARG A 136 -22.37 -8.06 12.96
CA ARG A 136 -23.83 -8.09 12.84
C ARG A 136 -24.36 -7.08 11.83
N SER A 137 -23.52 -6.12 11.41
CA SER A 137 -23.85 -5.12 10.41
C SER A 137 -24.46 -5.75 9.15
N PRO A 138 -25.69 -5.36 8.75
CA PRO A 138 -26.33 -5.83 7.53
C PRO A 138 -25.48 -5.54 6.28
N THR A 139 -24.81 -4.39 6.24
CA THR A 139 -23.93 -3.99 5.13
C THR A 139 -22.74 -4.92 5.03
N VAL A 140 -22.06 -5.22 6.15
CA VAL A 140 -20.91 -6.14 6.17
C VAL A 140 -21.34 -7.56 5.75
N LYS A 141 -22.52 -8.02 6.20
CA LYS A 141 -23.06 -9.33 5.80
C LYS A 141 -23.37 -9.41 4.32
N LYS A 142 -23.91 -8.34 3.74
CA LYS A 142 -24.19 -8.25 2.30
C LYS A 142 -22.89 -8.38 1.50
N GLU A 143 -21.90 -7.55 1.80
CA GLU A 143 -20.60 -7.57 1.09
C GLU A 143 -19.86 -8.90 1.27
N LEU A 144 -19.96 -9.54 2.44
CA LEU A 144 -19.40 -10.88 2.67
C LEU A 144 -20.05 -11.95 1.79
N ALA A 145 -21.38 -11.90 1.63
CA ALA A 145 -22.10 -12.83 0.79
C ALA A 145 -21.74 -12.64 -0.70
N GLU A 146 -21.59 -11.40 -1.15
CA GLU A 146 -21.11 -11.08 -2.50
C GLU A 146 -19.67 -11.59 -2.71
N MET A 147 -18.76 -11.34 -1.76
CA MET A 147 -17.40 -11.88 -1.79
C MET A 147 -17.38 -13.41 -1.89
N ASP A 148 -18.16 -14.10 -1.05
CA ASP A 148 -18.25 -15.57 -1.04
C ASP A 148 -18.85 -16.12 -2.36
N ALA A 149 -19.69 -15.34 -3.07
CA ALA A 149 -20.20 -15.71 -4.39
C ALA A 149 -19.11 -15.67 -5.49
N TYR A 150 -18.19 -14.69 -5.45
CA TYR A 150 -17.07 -14.60 -6.40
C TYR A 150 -16.03 -15.71 -6.26
N VAL A 151 -15.96 -16.37 -5.10
CA VAL A 151 -15.01 -17.48 -4.85
C VAL A 151 -15.23 -18.65 -5.80
N LYS A 152 -16.43 -18.79 -6.38
CA LYS A 152 -16.75 -19.87 -7.34
C LYS A 152 -16.14 -19.68 -8.73
N GLU A 153 -15.67 -18.49 -9.09
CA GLU A 153 -15.24 -18.17 -10.47
C GLU A 153 -13.71 -18.00 -10.67
N SER A 154 -12.88 -18.39 -9.69
CA SER A 154 -11.42 -18.58 -9.83
C SER A 154 -10.52 -17.36 -10.12
N TYR A 155 -10.99 -16.10 -10.07
CA TYR A 155 -10.09 -14.94 -10.23
C TYR A 155 -9.66 -14.31 -8.90
N ASN A 156 -8.35 -14.30 -8.64
CA ASN A 156 -7.74 -13.72 -7.44
C ASN A 156 -8.02 -12.21 -7.26
N HIS A 157 -8.29 -11.49 -8.35
CA HIS A 157 -8.62 -10.05 -8.31
C HIS A 157 -9.98 -9.79 -7.66
N PHE A 158 -11.02 -10.55 -8.00
CA PHE A 158 -12.36 -10.40 -7.39
C PHE A 158 -12.36 -10.73 -5.90
N LYS A 159 -11.53 -11.70 -5.46
CA LYS A 159 -11.37 -12.00 -4.04
C LYS A 159 -10.78 -10.83 -3.25
N LEU A 160 -9.80 -10.13 -3.82
CA LEU A 160 -9.19 -8.96 -3.19
C LEU A 160 -10.18 -7.78 -3.14
N ILE A 161 -10.90 -7.52 -4.24
CA ILE A 161 -11.93 -6.47 -4.28
C ILE A 161 -13.02 -6.75 -3.25
N GLY A 162 -13.55 -7.98 -3.20
CA GLY A 162 -14.58 -8.36 -2.22
C GLY A 162 -14.07 -8.20 -0.79
N PHE A 163 -12.82 -8.60 -0.51
CA PHE A 163 -12.22 -8.38 0.81
C PHE A 163 -12.15 -6.90 1.18
N ILE A 164 -11.71 -6.04 0.26
CA ILE A 164 -11.64 -4.58 0.49
C ILE A 164 -13.03 -4.01 0.77
N LYS A 165 -14.04 -4.37 -0.03
CA LYS A 165 -15.43 -3.92 0.18
C LYS A 165 -15.98 -4.28 1.55
N VAL A 166 -15.70 -5.51 2.03
CA VAL A 166 -16.11 -5.94 3.37
C VAL A 166 -15.43 -5.09 4.46
N VAL A 167 -14.13 -4.80 4.30
CA VAL A 167 -13.39 -3.95 5.24
C VAL A 167 -13.94 -2.52 5.24
N MET A 168 -14.21 -1.93 4.07
CA MET A 168 -14.81 -0.60 3.96
C MET A 168 -16.20 -0.54 4.60
N ALA A 169 -17.05 -1.54 4.34
CA ALA A 169 -18.36 -1.66 4.97
C ALA A 169 -18.29 -1.75 6.49
N TYR A 170 -17.24 -2.40 7.03
CA TYR A 170 -16.99 -2.44 8.47
C TYR A 170 -16.57 -1.07 9.02
N CYS A 171 -15.69 -0.36 8.30
CA CYS A 171 -15.25 0.99 8.63
C CYS A 171 -16.34 2.07 8.43
N LYS A 172 -17.50 1.69 7.85
CA LYS A 172 -18.58 2.61 7.42
C LYS A 172 -18.09 3.63 6.38
N GLU A 173 -17.09 3.24 5.61
CA GLU A 173 -16.61 4.01 4.47
C GLU A 173 -17.42 3.64 3.24
N GLU A 174 -17.80 4.64 2.44
CA GLU A 174 -18.40 4.41 1.14
C GLU A 174 -17.35 3.81 0.21
N SER A 175 -17.71 2.77 -0.54
CA SER A 175 -16.85 2.24 -1.59
C SER A 175 -16.96 3.15 -2.82
N PRO A 176 -15.96 3.98 -3.16
CA PRO A 176 -15.95 4.73 -4.41
C PRO A 176 -15.79 3.82 -5.65
N LEU A 177 -15.56 2.53 -5.42
CA LEU A 177 -15.09 1.61 -6.45
C LEU A 177 -16.27 0.89 -7.11
N GLU A 178 -16.87 1.53 -8.11
CA GLU A 178 -17.49 0.81 -9.22
C GLU A 178 -16.40 0.19 -10.10
N PHE A 179 -15.70 -0.84 -9.62
CA PHE A 179 -14.73 -1.62 -10.42
C PHE A 179 -15.37 -2.37 -11.62
N TYR A 180 -16.64 -2.14 -11.89
CA TYR A 180 -17.39 -2.79 -12.96
C TYR A 180 -17.22 -2.07 -14.29
N GLN A 181 -16.01 -2.07 -14.84
CA GLN A 181 -15.80 -1.73 -16.26
C GLN A 181 -14.43 -2.16 -16.77
N LEU A 182 -14.05 -3.41 -16.52
CA LEU A 182 -12.98 -4.07 -17.29
C LEU A 182 -13.47 -5.45 -17.73
N THR A 183 -14.34 -5.44 -18.74
CA THR A 183 -14.51 -6.53 -19.72
C THR A 183 -13.69 -6.22 -20.96
#